data_AF-A0A2S8GC48-F1
#
_entry.id   AF-A0A2S8GC48-F1
#
_cell.length_a   1.000
_cell.length_b   1.000
_cell.length_c   1.000
_cell.angle_alpha   90.00
_cell.angle_beta   90.00
_cell.angle_gamma   90.00
#
_symmetry.space_group_name_H-M   'P 1'
#
loop_
_entity.id
_entity.type
_entity.pdbx_description
1 polymer ?
#
loop_
_entity_poly.entity_id
_entity_poly.type
_entity_poly.pdbx_seq_one_letter_code
_entity_poly.pdbx_strand_id
1 'polypeptide(L)'
;MLSKQEEASMAFHPQTDRAHLTVIWCDRCSRAVNTNDERDHFHAEQCGGCRKFKRVDTDWGWCRNHESVYCGRLMFEHDTCSQWLEGTWA
;
A
#
# COMPACT_ATOMS: atom_id res chain seq x y z
N MET A 1 46.19 28.53 -18.10
CA MET A 1 45.10 28.19 -19.02
C MET A 1 44.19 27.21 -18.30
N LEU A 2 42.96 27.63 -18.00
CA LEU A 2 41.95 26.84 -17.30
C LEU A 2 41.34 25.84 -18.29
N SER A 3 41.35 24.55 -17.96
CA SER A 3 40.69 23.51 -18.74
C SER A 3 39.19 23.49 -18.44
N LYS A 4 38.41 23.48 -19.52
CA LYS A 4 36.94 23.47 -19.60
C LYS A 4 36.31 22.18 -19.07
N GLN A 5 36.44 21.89 -17.78
CA GLN A 5 35.68 20.80 -17.19
C GLN A 5 34.94 21.31 -15.96
N GLU A 6 33.63 21.18 -16.07
CA GLU A 6 32.69 21.05 -14.95
C GLU A 6 32.09 22.36 -14.43
N GLU A 7 31.52 23.13 -15.36
CA GLU A 7 30.13 23.58 -15.17
C GLU A 7 29.23 22.34 -15.01
N ALA A 8 29.22 21.74 -13.83
CA ALA A 8 28.20 20.77 -13.45
C ALA A 8 27.32 21.46 -12.42
N SER A 9 26.13 21.83 -12.88
CA SER A 9 25.04 22.40 -12.10
C SER A 9 24.98 21.80 -10.70
N MET A 10 24.87 22.65 -9.68
CA MET A 10 24.28 22.29 -8.40
C MET A 10 22.82 21.89 -8.65
N ALA A 11 22.62 20.70 -9.22
CA ALA A 11 21.34 20.07 -9.30
C ALA A 11 20.97 19.76 -7.86
N PHE A 12 20.11 20.60 -7.28
CA PHE A 12 19.36 20.23 -6.09
C PHE A 12 18.56 18.99 -6.48
N HIS A 13 19.12 17.81 -6.19
CA HIS A 13 18.34 16.60 -6.11
C HIS A 13 17.67 16.67 -4.74
N PRO A 14 16.37 17.00 -4.64
CA PRO A 14 15.64 16.53 -3.49
C PRO A 14 15.71 15.01 -3.62
N GLN A 15 16.67 14.39 -2.93
CA GLN A 15 16.44 13.05 -2.42
C GLN A 15 15.15 13.21 -1.64
N THR A 16 14.06 12.88 -2.30
CA THR A 16 12.78 12.72 -1.68
C THR A 16 13.04 11.55 -0.75
N ASP A 17 13.43 11.88 0.49
CA ASP A 17 13.24 11.04 1.65
C ASP A 17 11.76 10.71 1.61
N ARG A 18 11.43 9.66 0.84
CA ARG A 18 10.11 9.06 0.80
C ARG A 18 9.81 8.82 2.26
N ALA A 19 8.75 9.43 2.78
CA ALA A 19 8.36 9.26 4.16
C ALA A 19 8.38 7.76 4.47
N HIS A 20 9.43 7.32 5.18
CA HIS A 20 9.58 5.95 5.59
C HIS A 20 8.59 5.79 6.73
N LEU A 21 7.38 5.35 6.40
CA LEU A 21 6.38 4.90 7.36
C LEU A 21 6.93 3.65 8.06
N THR A 22 7.90 3.85 8.94
CA THR A 22 8.74 2.78 9.49
C THR A 22 7.97 1.91 10.44
N VAL A 23 7.02 2.47 11.19
CA VAL A 23 6.21 1.70 12.13
C VAL A 23 4.74 2.10 12.03
N ILE A 24 3.88 1.12 11.78
CA ILE A 24 2.42 1.30 11.73
C ILE A 24 1.72 0.32 12.66
N TRP A 25 0.66 0.78 13.31
CA TRP A 25 -0.17 -0.08 14.14
C TRP A 25 -1.02 -0.99 13.24
N CYS A 26 -0.92 -2.31 13.46
CA CYS A 26 -1.73 -3.31 12.78
C CYS A 26 -2.74 -3.89 13.77
N ASP A 27 -4.02 -3.55 13.60
CA ASP A 27 -5.10 -4.04 14.49
C ASP A 27 -5.20 -5.56 14.47
N ARG A 28 -4.99 -6.20 13.32
CA ARG A 28 -4.99 -7.67 13.15
C ARG A 28 -3.93 -8.34 14.01
N CYS A 29 -2.70 -7.83 13.96
CA CYS A 29 -1.60 -8.39 14.74
C CYS A 29 -1.59 -7.87 16.18
N SER A 30 -2.47 -6.92 16.50
CA SER A 30 -2.54 -6.22 17.79
C SER A 30 -1.16 -5.72 18.24
N ARG A 31 -0.35 -5.24 17.27
CA ARG A 31 1.00 -4.75 17.50
C ARG A 31 1.41 -3.72 16.45
N ALA A 32 2.43 -2.96 16.80
CA ALA A 32 3.19 -2.18 15.86
C ALA A 32 3.98 -3.09 14.89
N VAL A 33 3.95 -2.77 13.61
CA VAL A 33 4.65 -3.46 12.52
C VAL A 33 5.69 -2.53 11.96
N ASN A 34 6.94 -2.97 11.95
CA ASN A 34 8.02 -2.25 11.29
C ASN A 34 8.02 -2.61 9.79
N THR A 35 7.66 -1.68 8.92
CA THR A 35 7.57 -1.95 7.48
C THR A 35 8.95 -2.07 6.81
N ASN A 36 10.04 -1.70 7.49
CA ASN A 36 11.39 -2.03 7.01
C ASN A 36 11.68 -3.53 7.17
N ASP A 37 11.15 -4.15 8.22
CA ASP A 37 11.36 -5.57 8.52
C ASP A 37 10.29 -6.46 7.86
N GLU A 38 9.06 -5.94 7.76
CA GLU A 38 7.89 -6.63 7.23
C GLU A 38 7.25 -5.81 6.10
N ARG A 39 8.02 -5.57 5.03
CA ARG A 39 7.65 -4.69 3.92
C ARG A 39 6.31 -5.04 3.26
N ASP A 40 6.01 -6.32 3.14
CA ASP A 40 4.81 -6.80 2.45
C ASP A 40 3.62 -7.02 3.39
N HIS A 41 3.76 -6.69 4.68
CA HIS A 41 2.73 -6.94 5.70
C HIS A 41 1.37 -6.33 5.34
N PHE A 42 1.37 -5.17 4.68
CA PHE A 42 0.17 -4.46 4.24
C PHE A 42 -0.17 -4.67 2.77
N HIS A 43 0.73 -5.30 2.00
CA HIS A 43 0.51 -5.61 0.58
C HIS A 43 -0.19 -6.96 0.38
N ALA A 44 0.04 -7.92 1.28
CA ALA A 44 -0.51 -9.27 1.15
C ALA A 44 -2.04 -9.30 1.23
N GLU A 45 -2.66 -8.40 2.00
CA GLU A 45 -4.10 -8.44 2.34
C GLU A 45 -4.89 -7.23 1.84
N GLN A 46 -4.54 -6.77 0.65
CA GLN A 46 -5.25 -5.69 -0.02
C GLN A 46 -6.57 -6.19 -0.62
N CYS A 47 -7.58 -5.31 -0.65
CA CYS A 47 -8.94 -5.64 -1.04
C CYS A 47 -9.00 -6.26 -2.43
N GLY A 48 -8.22 -5.77 -3.40
CA GLY A 48 -8.13 -6.29 -4.76
C GLY A 48 -7.73 -7.77 -4.82
N GLY A 49 -6.92 -8.24 -3.87
CA GLY A 49 -6.55 -9.64 -3.71
C GLY A 49 -7.54 -10.48 -2.90
N CYS A 50 -8.59 -9.87 -2.33
CA CYS A 50 -9.57 -10.56 -1.48
C CYS A 50 -10.61 -11.33 -2.31
N ARG A 51 -10.90 -12.58 -1.95
CA ARG A 51 -11.97 -13.38 -2.58
C ARG A 51 -13.36 -12.70 -2.52
N LYS A 52 -13.58 -11.82 -1.53
CA LYS A 52 -14.85 -11.11 -1.32
C LYS A 52 -14.93 -9.78 -2.07
N PHE A 53 -13.84 -9.29 -2.63
CA PHE A 53 -13.85 -8.09 -3.46
C PHE A 53 -14.54 -8.38 -4.79
N LYS A 54 -15.38 -7.45 -5.23
CA LYS A 54 -16.04 -7.49 -6.53
C LYS A 54 -15.62 -6.24 -7.30
N ARG A 55 -14.64 -6.42 -8.18
CA ARG A 55 -14.13 -5.36 -9.05
C ARG A 55 -15.26 -4.70 -9.87
N VAL A 56 -15.21 -3.38 -9.96
CA VAL A 56 -16.11 -2.53 -10.75
C VAL A 56 -15.34 -1.87 -11.88
N ASP A 57 -14.11 -1.42 -11.60
CA ASP A 57 -13.18 -0.85 -12.58
C ASP A 57 -11.72 -1.21 -12.26
N THR A 58 -10.76 -0.45 -12.79
CA THR A 58 -9.31 -0.69 -12.62
C THR A 58 -8.85 -0.59 -11.17
N ASP A 59 -9.51 0.23 -10.36
CA ASP A 59 -9.01 0.67 -9.06
C ASP A 59 -10.00 0.38 -7.93
N TRP A 60 -11.28 0.20 -8.27
CA TRP A 60 -12.39 0.16 -7.32
C TRP A 60 -13.22 -1.11 -7.42
N GLY A 61 -13.81 -1.48 -6.28
CA GLY A 61 -14.74 -2.59 -6.19
C GLY A 61 -15.58 -2.56 -4.92
N TRP A 62 -16.58 -3.42 -4.86
CA TRP A 62 -17.47 -3.55 -3.70
C TRP A 62 -17.03 -4.70 -2.80
N CYS A 63 -17.07 -4.50 -1.49
CA CYS A 63 -16.89 -5.59 -0.53
C CYS A 63 -18.18 -6.42 -0.38
N ARG A 64 -18.11 -7.73 -0.65
CA ARG A 64 -19.25 -8.66 -0.47
C ARG A 64 -19.19 -9.45 0.85
N ASN A 65 -18.31 -9.08 1.78
CA ASN A 65 -18.19 -9.79 3.05
C ASN A 65 -19.16 -9.20 4.08
N HIS A 66 -20.24 -9.92 4.40
CA HIS A 66 -21.25 -9.51 5.39
C HIS A 66 -20.72 -9.36 6.82
N GLU A 67 -19.58 -9.99 7.13
CA GLU A 67 -18.94 -9.89 8.45
C GLU A 67 -17.94 -8.72 8.52
N SER A 68 -17.63 -8.09 7.38
CA SER A 68 -16.77 -6.91 7.34
C SER A 68 -17.56 -5.64 7.64
N VAL A 69 -16.94 -4.72 8.38
CA VAL A 69 -17.44 -3.34 8.55
C VAL A 69 -17.57 -2.57 7.23
N TYR A 70 -16.96 -3.09 6.16
CA TYR A 70 -16.99 -2.54 4.82
C TYR A 70 -18.03 -3.20 3.89
N CYS A 71 -18.86 -4.13 4.39
CA CYS A 71 -19.88 -4.80 3.57
C CYS A 71 -20.72 -3.81 2.75
N GLY A 72 -20.77 -4.02 1.43
CA GLY A 72 -21.53 -3.18 0.50
C GLY A 72 -20.93 -1.79 0.25
N ARG A 73 -19.73 -1.48 0.79
CA ARG A 73 -19.01 -0.23 0.53
C ARG A 73 -18.08 -0.35 -0.67
N LEU A 74 -17.88 0.79 -1.33
CA LEU A 74 -16.89 0.94 -2.39
C LEU A 74 -15.52 1.05 -1.73
N MET A 75 -14.61 0.20 -2.16
CA MET A 75 -13.27 0.07 -1.61
C MET A 75 -12.25 0.27 -2.73
N PHE A 76 -11.14 0.93 -2.40
CA PHE A 76 -9.99 0.98 -3.28
C PHE A 76 -9.26 -0.37 -3.23
N GLU A 77 -8.73 -0.85 -4.36
CA GLU A 77 -8.15 -2.19 -4.41
C GLU A 77 -6.95 -2.37 -3.46
N HIS A 78 -6.26 -1.29 -3.11
CA HIS A 78 -5.15 -1.33 -2.16
C HIS A 78 -5.55 -1.10 -0.69
N ASP A 79 -6.83 -0.90 -0.40
CA ASP A 79 -7.31 -0.82 0.99
C ASP A 79 -7.13 -2.18 1.70
N THR A 80 -6.81 -2.15 2.99
CA THR A 80 -6.70 -3.38 3.80
C THR A 80 -8.00 -3.66 4.56
N CYS A 81 -8.22 -4.92 4.93
CA CYS A 81 -9.41 -5.33 5.67
C CYS A 81 -9.05 -6.40 6.71
N SER A 82 -9.50 -6.23 7.96
CA SER A 82 -9.32 -7.24 9.02
C SER A 82 -10.10 -8.54 8.77
N GLN A 83 -11.07 -8.51 7.85
CA GLN A 83 -11.87 -9.65 7.40
C GLN A 83 -11.48 -10.06 5.96
N TRP A 84 -10.23 -9.82 5.58
CA TRP A 84 -9.69 -10.24 4.30
C TRP A 84 -9.65 -11.77 4.22
N LEU A 85 -9.97 -12.29 3.04
CA LEU A 85 -9.92 -13.71 2.75
C LEU A 85 -9.10 -13.93 1.49
N GLU A 86 -8.14 -14.84 1.58
CA GLU A 86 -7.22 -15.13 0.50
C GLU A 86 -7.94 -15.41 -0.82
N GLY A 87 -7.55 -14.64 -1.82
CA GLY A 87 -8.09 -14.68 -3.17
C GLY A 87 -6.97 -14.59 -4.19
N THR A 88 -7.32 -14.10 -5.37
CA THR A 88 -6.36 -13.96 -6.47
C THR A 88 -6.48 -12.53 -6.97
N TRP A 89 -5.34 -11.88 -7.17
CA TRP A 89 -5.29 -10.60 -7.87
C TRP A 89 -5.84 -10.79 -9.28
N ALA A 90 -6.93 -10.08 -9.56
CA ALA A 90 -7.55 -10.02 -10.87
C ALA A 90 -6.89 -8.94 -11.72
#